data_AF-A0A7C3J4V0-F1
#
_entry.id   AF-A0A7C3J4V0-F1
#
_cell.length_a   1.000
_cell.length_b   1.000
_cell.length_c   1.000
_cell.angle_alpha   90.00
_cell.angle_beta   90.00
_cell.angle_gamma   90.00
#
_symmetry.space_group_name_H-M   'P 1'
#
loop_
_entity.id
_entity.type
_entity.pdbx_description
1 polymer ?
#
loop_
_entity_poly.entity_id
_entity_poly.type
_entity_poly.pdbx_seq_one_letter_code
_entity_poly.pdbx_strand_id
1 'polypeptide(L)'
;MIPKLFSLLIIATLITSAMATAPLTAASPSPKESGSYPAITYEGGLMKIVTEDFTVILQRNGTKPFFAWWANNDPSTVYVAQYKGILEYAELNSSGFSIKNMAEPDLWNRLIDEINAWDLTRLGYAERGMAGLFLAGGGIHIGLGRLQLDRVNLTELSQLLADTVSTLKILGERASDQSLKQLLDGAVAHLNETIALIDGGATRGEIRDSLMAALKDVQKAQKIGVQKGKELIGSIIEERERLKDLATSFHPSYLSFPSCNWTVSDVAQLPGGAGLAGVMFTLTLSEAPPKFDFAEGNIKIVVRIYNASVTETFSVGGASYSYDVQAGEMKMDLVIQDWDWNFEPATVSSFGPMPITVSPALALRVDLSAFNLSNAPEEFLNDVETIRGAATMKGAVVGAGQSKINASAYDDDATTLPFSHMKAQKNIAGKIFKSIPAGKIKLSDESTLGGFFKFVPSAIVSNGSGEYLVDVFASYMSGGNHVRIFISYPYFNGTLLHDPSIGVGDAEATSSYIVTLGAAGAAASAISVQQIPAQPGWSSVQGYGAASVLVLGIAVIVIILVRRNPALL
;
A
#
# COMPACT_ATOMS: atom_id res chain seq x y z
N MET A 1 -59.92 1.46 42.69
CA MET A 1 -59.18 2.56 43.34
C MET A 1 -57.65 2.46 43.18
N ILE A 2 -57.16 1.59 42.29
CA ILE A 2 -55.76 1.50 41.81
C ILE A 2 -55.34 2.61 40.81
N PRO A 3 -56.22 3.35 40.10
CA PRO A 3 -55.76 4.36 39.14
C PRO A 3 -55.20 5.65 39.77
N LYS A 4 -55.60 6.02 40.99
CA LYS A 4 -55.20 7.30 41.60
C LYS A 4 -53.78 7.29 42.19
N LEU A 5 -53.26 6.14 42.62
CA LEU A 5 -51.85 6.03 43.06
C LEU A 5 -50.87 6.08 41.87
N PHE A 6 -51.26 5.55 40.71
CA PHE A 6 -50.43 5.59 39.50
C PHE A 6 -50.30 7.02 38.94
N SER A 7 -51.35 7.84 39.03
CA SER A 7 -51.31 9.24 38.60
C SER A 7 -50.41 10.11 39.49
N LEU A 8 -50.29 9.84 40.80
CA LEU A 8 -49.40 10.60 41.68
C LEU A 8 -47.91 10.29 41.44
N LEU A 9 -47.59 9.05 41.06
CA LEU A 9 -46.22 8.62 40.78
C LEU A 9 -45.69 9.17 39.44
N ILE A 10 -46.57 9.34 38.45
CA ILE A 10 -46.25 9.94 37.15
C ILE A 10 -46.10 11.47 37.26
N ILE A 11 -46.88 12.14 38.12
CA ILE A 11 -46.73 13.59 38.36
C ILE A 11 -45.44 13.89 39.16
N ALA A 12 -45.04 13.02 40.08
CA ALA A 12 -43.77 13.17 40.81
C ALA A 12 -42.52 12.96 39.92
N THR A 13 -42.63 12.19 38.82
CA THR A 13 -41.55 11.98 37.85
C THR A 13 -41.51 13.05 36.74
N LEU A 14 -42.60 13.78 36.51
CA LEU A 14 -42.67 14.91 35.57
C LEU A 14 -42.28 16.26 36.19
N ILE A 15 -42.30 16.40 37.52
CA ILE A 15 -41.89 17.65 38.20
C ILE A 15 -40.36 17.71 38.42
N THR A 16 -39.63 16.59 38.31
CA THR A 16 -38.16 16.58 38.36
C THR A 16 -37.49 17.00 37.04
N SER A 17 -38.23 17.10 35.92
CA SER A 17 -37.68 17.54 34.63
C SER A 17 -37.85 19.03 34.34
N ALA A 18 -38.49 19.81 35.22
CA ALA A 18 -38.89 21.19 34.92
C ALA A 18 -38.38 22.30 35.86
N MET A 19 -37.55 22.01 36.89
CA MET A 19 -36.98 23.07 37.74
C MET A 19 -35.49 22.88 38.01
N ALA A 20 -34.67 23.63 37.28
CA ALA A 20 -33.50 24.40 37.75
C ALA A 20 -32.49 24.62 36.61
N THR A 21 -32.89 25.40 35.60
CA THR A 21 -31.94 26.25 34.87
C THR A 21 -31.48 27.36 35.81
N ALA A 22 -30.54 27.06 36.69
CA ALA A 22 -29.68 28.07 37.27
C ALA A 22 -28.36 28.05 36.48
N PRO A 23 -27.81 29.20 36.08
CA PRO A 23 -26.49 29.23 35.48
C PRO A 23 -25.50 28.86 36.59
N LEU A 24 -25.14 27.58 36.68
CA LEU A 24 -23.97 27.17 37.43
C LEU A 24 -22.80 27.69 36.62
N THR A 25 -22.20 28.79 37.10
CA THR A 25 -20.82 29.15 36.80
C THR A 25 -19.98 27.93 37.15
N ALA A 26 -19.74 27.08 36.14
CA ALA A 26 -18.68 26.11 36.22
C ALA A 26 -17.41 26.89 36.55
N ALA A 27 -16.79 26.56 37.68
CA ALA A 27 -15.40 26.93 37.85
C ALA A 27 -14.68 26.30 36.65
N SER A 28 -14.25 27.15 35.71
CA SER A 28 -13.28 26.74 34.70
C SER A 28 -12.16 26.00 35.44
N PRO A 29 -11.62 24.90 34.88
CA PRO A 29 -10.35 24.41 35.38
C PRO A 29 -9.41 25.61 35.46
N SER A 30 -8.81 25.84 36.63
CA SER A 30 -7.84 26.91 36.81
C SER A 30 -6.87 26.85 35.63
N PRO A 31 -6.65 27.94 34.89
CA PRO A 31 -5.65 27.94 33.84
C PRO A 31 -4.32 27.61 34.52
N LYS A 32 -3.72 26.47 34.19
CA LYS A 32 -2.27 26.33 34.31
C LYS A 32 -1.68 27.54 33.58
N GLU A 33 -0.73 28.23 34.20
CA GLU A 33 -0.20 29.53 33.76
C GLU A 33 0.03 29.58 32.24
N SER A 34 -0.51 30.62 31.60
CA SER A 34 -0.62 30.73 30.14
C SER A 34 0.71 31.06 29.48
N GLY A 35 1.43 30.04 29.02
CA GLY A 35 2.10 30.14 27.72
C GLY A 35 1.05 29.96 26.61
N SER A 36 1.05 30.82 25.60
CA SER A 36 0.20 30.62 24.40
C SER A 36 0.79 29.48 23.56
N TYR A 37 0.44 28.24 23.88
CA TYR A 37 0.85 27.07 23.10
C TYR A 37 -0.07 26.84 21.89
N PRO A 38 0.44 26.26 20.78
CA PRO A 38 1.85 26.01 20.55
C PRO A 38 2.59 27.33 20.27
N ALA A 39 3.75 27.51 20.90
CA ALA A 39 4.58 28.69 20.71
C ALA A 39 5.52 28.46 19.53
N ILE A 40 5.56 29.40 18.59
CA ILE A 40 6.34 29.28 17.35
C ILE A 40 7.41 30.36 17.32
N THR A 41 8.66 29.95 17.13
CA THR A 41 9.79 30.88 16.94
C THR A 41 10.57 30.55 15.68
N TYR A 42 11.25 31.57 15.15
CA TYR A 42 12.01 31.50 13.91
C TYR A 42 13.43 32.00 14.16
N GLU A 43 14.41 31.11 14.04
CA GLU A 43 15.82 31.42 14.33
C GLU A 43 16.71 30.69 13.33
N GLY A 44 17.66 31.38 12.69
CA GLY A 44 18.66 30.75 11.83
C GLY A 44 18.12 29.92 10.65
N GLY A 45 16.93 30.24 10.12
CA GLY A 45 16.27 29.47 9.06
C GLY A 45 15.52 28.22 9.55
N LEU A 46 15.53 27.98 10.87
CA LEU A 46 14.76 26.95 11.54
C LEU A 46 13.41 27.51 12.01
N MET A 47 12.44 26.62 12.10
CA MET A 47 11.16 26.83 12.77
C MET A 47 11.10 25.90 13.97
N LYS A 48 10.91 26.50 15.15
CA LYS A 48 10.73 25.79 16.41
C LYS A 48 9.28 25.91 16.85
N ILE A 49 8.69 24.77 17.21
CA ILE A 49 7.33 24.66 17.71
C ILE A 49 7.39 24.00 19.07
N VAL A 50 6.97 24.72 20.10
CA VAL A 50 6.94 24.23 21.48
C VAL A 50 5.47 23.99 21.84
N THR A 51 5.16 22.80 22.34
CA THR A 51 3.86 22.47 22.97
C THR A 51 4.04 22.29 24.48
N GLU A 52 2.99 21.89 25.21
CA GLU A 52 3.14 21.50 26.63
C GLU A 52 4.04 20.25 26.77
N ASP A 53 3.81 19.24 25.93
CA ASP A 53 4.43 17.92 26.08
C ASP A 53 5.79 17.76 25.37
N PHE A 54 5.96 18.40 24.20
CA PHE A 54 7.15 18.19 23.37
C PHE A 54 7.52 19.42 22.55
N THR A 55 8.74 19.41 22.02
CA THR A 55 9.24 20.42 21.09
C THR A 55 9.62 19.77 19.78
N VAL A 56 9.33 20.44 18.67
CA VAL A 56 9.72 20.05 17.31
C VAL A 56 10.50 21.19 16.66
N ILE A 57 11.57 20.84 15.94
CA ILE A 57 12.29 21.75 15.07
C ILE A 57 12.38 21.18 13.65
N LEU A 58 12.22 22.05 12.67
CA LEU A 58 12.35 21.77 11.24
C LEU A 58 13.01 22.95 10.50
N GLN A 59 13.54 22.69 9.29
CA GLN A 59 13.96 23.74 8.36
C GLN A 59 12.75 24.37 7.69
N ARG A 60 12.69 25.71 7.61
CA ARG A 60 11.63 26.42 6.88
C ARG A 60 11.79 26.32 5.37
N ASN A 61 13.04 26.41 4.92
CA ASN A 61 13.42 26.29 3.53
C ASN A 61 14.72 25.49 3.51
N GLY A 62 14.85 24.59 2.55
CA GLY A 62 16.03 23.75 2.49
C GLY A 62 15.86 22.63 1.50
N THR A 63 16.87 21.78 1.46
CA THR A 63 16.91 20.72 0.47
C THR A 63 16.16 19.47 0.89
N LYS A 64 15.70 19.31 2.13
CA LYS A 64 14.88 18.15 2.50
C LYS A 64 14.03 18.38 3.74
N PRO A 65 12.83 17.76 3.81
CA PRO A 65 12.07 17.69 5.05
C PRO A 65 12.82 16.91 6.11
N PHE A 66 13.02 17.54 7.27
CA PHE A 66 13.53 16.88 8.46
C PHE A 66 12.78 17.40 9.68
N PHE A 67 12.61 16.52 10.67
CA PHE A 67 11.99 16.85 11.94
C PHE A 67 12.87 16.31 13.06
N ALA A 68 13.28 17.19 13.96
CA ALA A 68 13.91 16.82 15.22
C ALA A 68 12.93 17.10 16.36
N TRP A 69 12.76 16.16 17.29
CA TRP A 69 11.82 16.32 18.40
C TRP A 69 12.31 15.65 19.68
N TRP A 70 11.85 16.15 20.81
CA TRP A 70 12.16 15.61 22.14
C TRP A 70 11.02 15.93 23.11
N ALA A 71 10.97 15.18 24.22
CA ALA A 71 10.00 15.42 25.28
C ALA A 71 10.45 16.61 26.13
N ASN A 72 9.56 17.55 26.45
CA ASN A 72 9.95 18.74 27.21
C ASN A 72 10.39 18.43 28.65
N ASN A 73 9.90 17.31 29.20
CA ASN A 73 10.28 16.82 30.52
C ASN A 73 11.60 16.04 30.54
N ASP A 74 12.13 15.64 29.37
CA ASP A 74 13.42 14.97 29.21
C ASP A 74 14.07 15.37 27.86
N PRO A 75 14.72 16.54 27.79
CA PRO A 75 15.37 17.01 26.58
C PRO A 75 16.73 16.35 26.32
N SER A 76 17.14 15.36 27.13
CA SER A 76 18.45 14.69 26.96
C SER A 76 18.51 13.78 25.74
N THR A 77 17.35 13.36 25.22
CA THR A 77 17.25 12.50 24.04
C THR A 77 16.51 13.22 22.92
N VAL A 78 17.18 13.39 21.77
CA VAL A 78 16.59 13.98 20.57
C VAL A 78 16.36 12.90 19.52
N TYR A 79 15.15 12.83 19.01
CA TYR A 79 14.76 11.96 17.92
C TYR A 79 14.76 12.74 16.62
N VAL A 80 15.16 12.10 15.53
CA VAL A 80 15.23 12.73 14.21
C VAL A 80 14.61 11.82 13.17
N ALA A 81 13.75 12.39 12.33
CA ALA A 81 13.18 11.78 11.14
C ALA A 81 13.61 12.60 9.93
N GLN A 82 14.40 11.99 9.05
CA GLN A 82 14.87 12.61 7.80
C GLN A 82 14.19 11.96 6.61
N TYR A 83 13.37 12.72 5.89
CA TYR A 83 12.75 12.25 4.65
C TYR A 83 13.80 12.35 3.54
N LYS A 84 14.18 11.22 2.97
CA LYS A 84 15.31 11.14 2.02
C LYS A 84 14.89 11.21 0.58
N GLY A 85 13.69 10.77 0.27
CA GLY A 85 13.21 10.73 -1.10
C GLY A 85 12.19 9.63 -1.32
N ILE A 86 11.71 9.56 -2.55
CA ILE A 86 10.77 8.56 -3.03
C ILE A 86 11.49 7.69 -4.06
N LEU A 87 11.36 6.38 -3.91
CA LEU A 87 11.93 5.38 -4.80
C LEU A 87 10.78 4.72 -5.58
N GLU A 88 10.86 4.70 -6.89
CA GLU A 88 10.04 3.81 -7.72
C GLU A 88 10.71 2.44 -7.84
N TYR A 89 9.91 1.40 -7.69
CA TYR A 89 10.37 0.02 -7.73
C TYR A 89 9.25 -0.89 -8.24
N ALA A 90 9.60 -2.13 -8.56
CA ALA A 90 8.62 -3.16 -8.90
C ALA A 90 8.66 -4.31 -7.89
N GLU A 91 7.51 -4.69 -7.34
CA GLU A 91 7.37 -5.94 -6.61
C GLU A 91 7.31 -7.10 -7.60
N LEU A 92 8.22 -8.04 -7.43
CA LEU A 92 8.26 -9.25 -8.25
C LEU A 92 7.66 -10.39 -7.44
N ASN A 93 6.54 -10.95 -7.92
CA ASN A 93 5.81 -12.03 -7.23
C ASN A 93 5.47 -11.69 -5.76
N SER A 94 5.08 -10.44 -5.50
CA SER A 94 4.76 -9.94 -4.15
C SER A 94 5.94 -10.02 -3.16
N SER A 95 7.16 -9.82 -3.64
CA SER A 95 8.38 -9.83 -2.81
C SER A 95 8.42 -8.73 -1.73
N GLY A 96 7.58 -7.70 -1.83
CA GLY A 96 7.76 -6.45 -1.11
C GLY A 96 8.95 -5.64 -1.65
N PHE A 97 9.29 -4.56 -0.95
CA PHE A 97 10.40 -3.68 -1.31
C PHE A 97 11.76 -4.38 -1.22
N SER A 98 12.54 -4.29 -2.29
CA SER A 98 13.96 -4.68 -2.36
C SER A 98 14.71 -3.66 -3.21
N ILE A 99 15.92 -3.30 -2.77
CA ILE A 99 16.79 -2.36 -3.52
C ILE A 99 17.09 -2.89 -4.92
N LYS A 100 17.19 -4.22 -5.08
CA LYS A 100 17.48 -4.84 -6.37
C LYS A 100 16.37 -4.61 -7.39
N ASN A 101 15.16 -4.33 -6.94
CA ASN A 101 13.98 -4.13 -7.78
C ASN A 101 13.59 -2.66 -7.94
N MET A 102 14.49 -1.72 -7.63
CA MET A 102 14.32 -0.33 -8.03
C MET A 102 14.13 -0.21 -9.54
N ALA A 103 13.36 0.78 -9.99
CA ALA A 103 13.03 1.05 -11.38
C ALA A 103 14.23 1.60 -12.20
N GLU A 104 15.36 0.89 -12.13
CA GLU A 104 16.63 1.22 -12.76
C GLU A 104 16.90 0.31 -13.97
N PRO A 105 17.86 0.67 -14.84
CA PRO A 105 18.25 -0.15 -15.99
C PRO A 105 18.54 -1.61 -15.64
N ASP A 106 19.08 -1.89 -14.44
CA ASP A 106 19.38 -3.25 -13.99
C ASP A 106 18.11 -4.10 -13.81
N LEU A 107 17.04 -3.56 -13.21
CA LEU A 107 15.76 -4.27 -13.14
C LEU A 107 15.21 -4.49 -14.55
N TRP A 108 15.22 -3.45 -15.37
CA TRP A 108 14.73 -3.53 -16.75
C TRP A 108 15.44 -4.65 -17.53
N ASN A 109 16.76 -4.68 -17.51
CA ASN A 109 17.56 -5.69 -18.19
C ASN A 109 17.26 -7.10 -17.68
N ARG A 110 17.10 -7.28 -16.35
CA ARG A 110 16.69 -8.58 -15.78
C ARG A 110 15.32 -9.02 -16.28
N LEU A 111 14.34 -8.11 -16.36
CA LEU A 111 13.02 -8.42 -16.92
C LEU A 111 13.13 -8.80 -18.40
N ILE A 112 13.92 -8.06 -19.19
CA ILE A 112 14.17 -8.37 -20.60
C ILE A 112 14.82 -9.74 -20.78
N ASP A 113 15.78 -10.12 -19.93
CA ASP A 113 16.43 -11.42 -19.96
C ASP A 113 15.44 -12.57 -19.68
N GLU A 114 14.53 -12.39 -18.72
CA GLU A 114 13.44 -13.35 -18.46
C GLU A 114 12.49 -13.49 -19.67
N ILE A 115 12.12 -12.38 -20.31
CA ILE A 115 11.30 -12.42 -21.53
C ILE A 115 12.06 -13.11 -22.67
N ASN A 116 13.36 -12.83 -22.81
CA ASN A 116 14.21 -13.48 -23.82
C ASN A 116 14.28 -14.99 -23.62
N ALA A 117 14.46 -15.46 -22.38
CA ALA A 117 14.46 -16.89 -22.07
C ALA A 117 13.11 -17.55 -22.41
N TRP A 118 12.01 -16.84 -22.14
CA TRP A 118 10.66 -17.30 -22.48
C TRP A 118 10.43 -17.36 -23.99
N ASP A 119 10.85 -16.33 -24.73
CA ASP A 119 10.70 -16.29 -26.19
C ASP A 119 11.58 -17.32 -26.89
N LEU A 120 12.81 -17.56 -26.41
CA LEU A 120 13.65 -18.66 -26.90
C LEU A 120 12.97 -20.02 -26.71
N THR A 121 12.29 -20.22 -25.58
CA THR A 121 11.53 -21.44 -25.31
C THR A 121 10.37 -21.60 -26.32
N ARG A 122 9.62 -20.53 -26.58
CA ARG A 122 8.53 -20.49 -27.58
C ARG A 122 9.05 -20.77 -29.00
N LEU A 123 10.17 -20.16 -29.38
CA LEU A 123 10.82 -20.39 -30.67
C LEU A 123 11.28 -21.85 -30.81
N GLY A 124 11.87 -22.44 -29.76
CA GLY A 124 12.26 -23.84 -29.76
C GLY A 124 11.06 -24.81 -29.91
N TYR A 125 9.89 -24.47 -29.35
CA TYR A 125 8.67 -25.24 -29.62
C TYR A 125 8.19 -25.09 -31.06
N ALA A 126 8.21 -23.88 -31.61
CA ALA A 126 7.84 -23.62 -33.00
C ALA A 126 8.77 -24.36 -33.98
N GLU A 127 10.08 -24.31 -33.75
CA GLU A 127 11.10 -25.01 -34.54
C GLU A 127 10.86 -26.53 -34.54
N ARG A 128 10.66 -27.14 -33.37
CA ARG A 128 10.36 -28.58 -33.26
C ARG A 128 9.07 -28.96 -33.98
N GLY A 129 8.04 -28.13 -33.87
CA GLY A 129 6.78 -28.32 -34.60
C GLY A 129 6.99 -28.30 -36.12
N MET A 130 7.77 -27.33 -36.60
CA MET A 130 8.14 -27.21 -38.01
C MET A 130 8.98 -28.40 -38.50
N ALA A 131 9.99 -28.81 -37.74
CA ALA A 131 10.81 -29.98 -38.07
C ALA A 131 9.95 -31.24 -38.19
N GLY A 132 9.00 -31.45 -37.27
CA GLY A 132 8.03 -32.55 -37.33
C GLY A 132 7.16 -32.51 -38.59
N LEU A 133 6.66 -31.34 -38.99
CA LEU A 133 5.90 -31.16 -40.23
C LEU A 133 6.72 -31.50 -41.48
N PHE A 134 8.00 -31.12 -41.52
CA PHE A 134 8.89 -31.45 -42.63
C PHE A 134 9.22 -32.94 -42.68
N LEU A 135 9.49 -33.57 -41.54
CA LEU A 135 9.72 -35.02 -41.43
C LEU A 135 8.50 -35.80 -41.93
N ALA A 136 7.29 -35.42 -41.51
CA ALA A 136 6.07 -36.07 -41.96
C ALA A 136 5.88 -35.94 -43.49
N GLY A 137 6.11 -34.75 -44.05
CA GLY A 137 6.07 -34.54 -45.50
C GLY A 137 7.11 -35.37 -46.25
N GLY A 138 8.31 -35.52 -45.69
CA GLY A 138 9.37 -36.40 -46.21
C GLY A 138 8.98 -37.87 -46.20
N GLY A 139 8.36 -38.35 -45.12
CA GLY A 139 7.81 -39.71 -45.02
C GLY A 139 6.82 -40.03 -46.13
N ILE A 140 5.91 -39.10 -46.43
CA ILE A 140 4.93 -39.25 -47.53
C ILE A 140 5.62 -39.27 -48.90
N HIS A 141 6.61 -38.40 -49.14
CA HIS A 141 7.38 -38.41 -50.39
C HIS A 141 8.14 -39.73 -50.60
N ILE A 142 8.77 -40.25 -49.53
CA ILE A 142 9.44 -41.56 -49.57
C ILE A 142 8.41 -42.65 -49.88
N GLY A 143 7.21 -42.60 -49.29
CA GLY A 143 6.12 -43.53 -49.57
C GLY A 143 5.69 -43.50 -51.04
N LEU A 144 5.49 -42.31 -51.62
CA LEU A 144 5.20 -42.14 -53.04
C LEU A 144 6.33 -42.67 -53.93
N GLY A 145 7.60 -42.42 -53.58
CA GLY A 145 8.75 -42.96 -54.31
C GLY A 145 8.83 -44.48 -54.26
N ARG A 146 8.54 -45.09 -53.10
CA ARG A 146 8.50 -46.56 -52.94
C ARG A 146 7.45 -47.21 -53.83
N LEU A 147 6.31 -46.56 -54.10
CA LEU A 147 5.28 -47.08 -55.00
C LEU A 147 5.72 -47.15 -56.47
N GLN A 148 6.72 -46.36 -56.86
CA GLN A 148 7.27 -46.35 -58.22
C GLN A 148 8.27 -47.48 -58.47
N LEU A 149 8.68 -48.20 -57.43
CA LEU A 149 9.60 -49.33 -57.56
C LEU A 149 8.91 -50.54 -58.21
N ASP A 150 9.67 -51.31 -58.99
CA ASP A 150 9.17 -52.55 -59.62
C ASP A 150 8.71 -53.56 -58.57
N ARG A 151 9.47 -53.68 -57.46
CA ARG A 151 9.15 -54.52 -56.30
C ARG A 151 8.93 -53.65 -55.07
N VAL A 152 7.66 -53.43 -54.72
CA VAL A 152 7.26 -52.66 -53.54
C VAL A 152 7.21 -53.58 -52.32
N ASN A 153 7.94 -53.24 -51.26
CA ASN A 153 7.74 -53.86 -49.94
C ASN A 153 6.60 -53.13 -49.21
N LEU A 154 5.39 -53.68 -49.29
CA LEU A 154 4.18 -53.08 -48.72
C LEU A 154 4.18 -53.05 -47.19
N THR A 155 4.85 -54.01 -46.53
CA THR A 155 5.00 -54.03 -45.07
C THR A 155 5.84 -52.85 -44.59
N GLU A 156 6.99 -52.61 -45.22
CA GLU A 156 7.83 -51.45 -44.87
C GLU A 156 7.15 -50.12 -45.19
N LEU A 157 6.38 -50.07 -46.29
CA LEU A 157 5.60 -48.88 -46.63
C LEU A 157 4.55 -48.60 -45.55
N SER A 158 3.77 -49.61 -45.16
CA SER A 158 2.75 -49.47 -44.10
C SER A 158 3.36 -48.98 -42.78
N GLN A 159 4.52 -49.53 -42.38
CA GLN A 159 5.23 -49.09 -41.18
C GLN A 159 5.68 -47.62 -41.25
N LEU A 160 6.28 -47.20 -42.37
CA LEU A 160 6.68 -45.80 -42.60
C LEU A 160 5.48 -44.83 -42.48
N LEU A 161 4.33 -45.22 -43.02
CA LEU A 161 3.10 -44.41 -42.94
C LEU A 161 2.55 -44.37 -41.52
N ALA A 162 2.60 -45.48 -40.78
CA ALA A 162 2.20 -45.53 -39.38
C ALA A 162 3.07 -44.61 -38.49
N ASP A 163 4.39 -44.59 -38.70
CA ASP A 163 5.31 -43.69 -38.00
C ASP A 163 5.01 -42.21 -38.35
N THR A 164 4.65 -41.94 -39.60
CA THR A 164 4.23 -40.62 -40.07
C THR A 164 2.92 -40.17 -39.41
N VAL A 165 1.94 -41.07 -39.31
CA VAL A 165 0.67 -40.82 -38.59
C VAL A 165 0.93 -40.48 -37.14
N SER A 166 1.81 -41.22 -36.45
CA SER A 166 2.19 -40.95 -35.07
C SER A 166 2.75 -39.53 -34.90
N THR A 167 3.67 -39.14 -35.78
CA THR A 167 4.25 -37.79 -35.80
C THR A 167 3.19 -36.71 -35.98
N LEU A 168 2.30 -36.86 -36.97
CA LEU A 168 1.24 -35.88 -37.26
C LEU A 168 0.22 -35.76 -36.12
N LYS A 169 -0.13 -36.87 -35.45
CA LYS A 169 -1.01 -36.85 -34.27
C LYS A 169 -0.40 -36.04 -33.13
N ILE A 170 0.88 -36.28 -32.81
CA ILE A 170 1.59 -35.53 -31.76
C ILE A 170 1.61 -34.02 -32.09
N LEU A 171 1.81 -33.67 -33.36
CA LEU A 171 1.76 -32.28 -33.80
C LEU A 171 0.34 -31.69 -33.68
N GLY A 172 -0.69 -32.44 -34.06
CA GLY A 172 -2.09 -32.02 -34.01
C GLY A 172 -2.60 -31.80 -32.59
N GLU A 173 -2.15 -32.61 -31.63
CA GLU A 173 -2.45 -32.44 -30.19
C GLU A 173 -1.82 -31.18 -29.61
N ARG A 174 -0.68 -30.74 -30.14
CA ARG A 174 0.07 -29.57 -29.67
C ARG A 174 -0.25 -28.29 -30.44
N ALA A 175 -0.92 -28.38 -31.58
CA ALA A 175 -1.29 -27.24 -32.39
C ALA A 175 -2.39 -26.42 -31.71
N SER A 176 -2.10 -25.14 -31.44
CA SER A 176 -3.10 -24.17 -30.98
C SER A 176 -3.92 -23.57 -32.13
N ASP A 177 -3.38 -23.58 -33.36
CA ASP A 177 -4.05 -23.06 -34.55
C ASP A 177 -5.05 -24.08 -35.11
N GLN A 178 -6.32 -23.67 -35.23
CA GLN A 178 -7.40 -24.56 -35.64
C GLN A 178 -7.31 -24.96 -37.12
N SER A 179 -6.83 -24.08 -38.01
CA SER A 179 -6.62 -24.42 -39.42
C SER A 179 -5.49 -25.42 -39.59
N LEU A 180 -4.40 -25.25 -38.82
CA LEU A 180 -3.30 -26.21 -38.79
C LEU A 180 -3.79 -27.57 -38.29
N LYS A 181 -4.57 -27.59 -37.20
CA LYS A 181 -5.14 -28.82 -36.64
C LYS A 181 -6.03 -29.57 -37.64
N GLN A 182 -6.92 -28.86 -38.34
CA GLN A 182 -7.78 -29.47 -39.37
C GLN A 182 -6.98 -30.12 -40.50
N LEU A 183 -5.90 -29.48 -40.95
CA LEU A 183 -5.02 -30.04 -41.99
C LEU A 183 -4.25 -31.27 -41.49
N LEU A 184 -3.79 -31.24 -40.23
CA LEU A 184 -3.11 -32.37 -39.61
C LEU A 184 -4.06 -33.57 -39.44
N ASP A 185 -5.29 -33.34 -38.98
CA ASP A 185 -6.32 -34.37 -38.84
C ASP A 185 -6.70 -34.96 -40.22
N GLY A 186 -6.83 -34.11 -41.25
CA GLY A 186 -7.06 -34.54 -42.64
C GLY A 186 -5.93 -35.42 -43.18
N ALA A 187 -4.68 -35.00 -42.99
CA ALA A 187 -3.51 -35.79 -43.37
C ALA A 187 -3.47 -37.15 -42.65
N VAL A 188 -3.76 -37.18 -41.34
CA VAL A 188 -3.85 -38.42 -40.56
C VAL A 188 -4.97 -39.33 -41.09
N ALA A 189 -6.12 -38.79 -41.45
CA ALA A 189 -7.22 -39.57 -42.02
C ALA A 189 -6.83 -40.23 -43.35
N HIS A 190 -6.25 -39.46 -44.27
CA HIS A 190 -5.77 -39.97 -45.56
C HIS A 190 -4.66 -41.02 -45.42
N LEU A 191 -3.75 -40.87 -44.46
CA LEU A 191 -2.72 -41.88 -44.22
C LEU A 191 -3.28 -43.18 -43.65
N ASN A 192 -4.25 -43.10 -42.73
CA ASN A 192 -4.92 -44.31 -42.23
C ASN A 192 -5.73 -45.01 -43.33
N GLU A 193 -6.38 -44.25 -44.21
CA GLU A 193 -7.03 -44.79 -45.41
C GLU A 193 -6.02 -45.49 -46.32
N THR A 194 -4.86 -44.88 -46.55
CA THR A 194 -3.77 -45.49 -47.34
C THR A 194 -3.32 -46.83 -46.73
N ILE A 195 -3.13 -46.89 -45.40
CA ILE A 195 -2.76 -48.12 -44.70
C ILE A 195 -3.84 -49.20 -44.90
N ALA A 196 -5.12 -48.85 -44.74
CA ALA A 196 -6.23 -49.78 -44.97
C ALA A 196 -6.30 -50.27 -46.43
N LEU A 197 -6.01 -49.41 -47.41
CA LEU A 197 -5.93 -49.78 -48.82
C LEU A 197 -4.77 -50.77 -49.09
N ILE A 198 -3.62 -50.58 -48.45
CA ILE A 198 -2.48 -51.51 -48.52
C ILE A 198 -2.90 -52.88 -47.98
N ASP A 199 -3.51 -52.92 -46.80
CA ASP A 199 -3.94 -54.16 -46.14
C ASP A 199 -5.05 -54.88 -46.91
N GLY A 200 -5.92 -54.11 -47.60
CA GLY A 200 -7.00 -54.61 -48.43
C GLY A 200 -6.59 -55.04 -49.85
N GLY A 201 -5.32 -54.89 -50.23
CA GLY A 201 -4.82 -55.27 -51.56
C GLY A 201 -5.27 -54.35 -52.69
N ALA A 202 -5.48 -53.06 -52.41
CA ALA A 202 -5.89 -52.06 -53.40
C ALA A 202 -4.84 -51.86 -54.50
N THR A 203 -5.25 -51.23 -55.60
CA THR A 203 -4.35 -50.94 -56.73
C THR A 203 -3.34 -49.86 -56.35
N ARG A 204 -2.18 -49.86 -57.03
CA ARG A 204 -1.16 -48.80 -56.84
C ARG A 204 -1.72 -47.39 -57.10
N GLY A 205 -2.70 -47.27 -58.00
CA GLY A 205 -3.37 -46.00 -58.31
C GLY A 205 -4.15 -45.46 -57.10
N GLU A 206 -4.95 -46.30 -56.46
CA GLU A 206 -5.75 -45.93 -55.28
C GLU A 206 -4.85 -45.54 -54.09
N ILE A 207 -3.79 -46.31 -53.82
CA ILE A 207 -2.82 -46.00 -52.75
C ILE A 207 -2.12 -44.66 -53.05
N ARG A 208 -1.71 -44.44 -54.30
CA ARG A 208 -1.07 -43.19 -54.72
C ARG A 208 -1.99 -41.99 -54.53
N ASP A 209 -3.27 -42.11 -54.91
CA ASP A 209 -4.21 -41.00 -54.86
C ASP A 209 -4.51 -40.57 -53.41
N SER A 210 -4.65 -41.53 -52.48
CA SER A 210 -4.79 -41.24 -51.04
C SER A 210 -3.53 -40.62 -50.44
N LEU A 211 -2.33 -41.12 -50.79
CA LEU A 211 -1.05 -40.48 -50.37
C LEU A 211 -0.88 -39.06 -50.91
N MET A 212 -1.32 -38.79 -52.14
CA MET A 212 -1.27 -37.46 -52.72
C MET A 212 -2.22 -36.49 -52.00
N ALA A 213 -3.37 -36.97 -51.52
CA ALA A 213 -4.27 -36.18 -50.67
C ALA A 213 -3.61 -35.85 -49.32
N ALA A 214 -3.03 -36.84 -48.64
CA ALA A 214 -2.27 -36.62 -47.41
C ALA A 214 -1.13 -35.62 -47.61
N LEU A 215 -0.37 -35.76 -48.71
CA LEU A 215 0.73 -34.87 -49.03
C LEU A 215 0.27 -33.42 -49.18
N LYS A 216 -0.85 -33.20 -49.87
CA LYS A 216 -1.42 -31.87 -50.11
C LYS A 216 -1.77 -31.17 -48.79
N ASP A 217 -2.32 -31.89 -47.82
CA ASP A 217 -2.66 -31.31 -46.52
C ASP A 217 -1.43 -31.03 -45.67
N VAL A 218 -0.43 -31.92 -45.68
CA VAL A 218 0.85 -31.67 -45.01
C VAL A 218 1.59 -30.47 -45.64
N GLN A 219 1.58 -30.31 -46.96
CA GLN A 219 2.20 -29.17 -47.64
C GLN A 219 1.50 -27.84 -47.28
N LYS A 220 0.17 -27.83 -47.19
CA LYS A 220 -0.56 -26.66 -46.69
C LYS A 220 -0.22 -26.37 -45.24
N ALA A 221 -0.15 -27.40 -44.39
CA ALA A 221 0.23 -27.27 -42.99
C ALA A 221 1.66 -26.70 -42.85
N GLN A 222 2.62 -27.18 -43.64
CA GLN A 222 3.98 -26.64 -43.71
C GLN A 222 3.98 -25.16 -44.09
N LYS A 223 3.20 -24.75 -45.11
CA LYS A 223 3.09 -23.35 -45.52
C LYS A 223 2.55 -22.47 -44.39
N ILE A 224 1.49 -22.90 -43.71
CA ILE A 224 0.92 -22.19 -42.56
C ILE A 224 1.94 -22.12 -41.42
N GLY A 225 2.60 -23.23 -41.11
CA GLY A 225 3.61 -23.30 -40.07
C GLY A 225 4.79 -22.35 -40.32
N VAL A 226 5.33 -22.31 -41.54
CA VAL A 226 6.40 -21.35 -41.91
C VAL A 226 5.92 -19.92 -41.73
N GLN A 227 4.70 -19.62 -42.18
CA GLN A 227 4.13 -18.27 -42.06
C GLN A 227 3.97 -17.87 -40.59
N LYS A 228 3.43 -18.75 -39.76
CA LYS A 228 3.27 -18.54 -38.31
C LYS A 228 4.61 -18.40 -37.59
N GLY A 229 5.62 -19.17 -37.99
CA GLY A 229 6.98 -19.04 -37.46
C GLY A 229 7.60 -17.67 -37.78
N LYS A 230 7.41 -17.18 -39.01
CA LYS A 230 7.85 -15.83 -39.40
C LYS A 230 7.12 -14.74 -38.63
N GLU A 231 5.79 -14.85 -38.50
CA GLU A 231 4.97 -13.93 -37.70
C GLU A 231 5.45 -13.87 -36.24
N LEU A 232 5.73 -15.04 -35.64
CA LEU A 232 6.24 -15.12 -34.28
C LEU A 232 7.58 -14.40 -34.14
N ILE A 233 8.56 -14.71 -35.00
CA ILE A 233 9.89 -14.07 -34.97
C ILE A 233 9.76 -12.55 -35.17
N GLY A 234 8.95 -12.13 -36.15
CA GLY A 234 8.71 -10.71 -36.41
C GLY A 234 8.13 -9.98 -35.20
N SER A 235 7.10 -10.55 -34.58
CA SER A 235 6.46 -9.98 -33.38
C SER A 235 7.41 -9.87 -32.20
N ILE A 236 8.30 -10.85 -32.00
CA ILE A 236 9.30 -10.82 -30.93
C ILE A 236 10.31 -9.69 -31.18
N ILE A 237 10.80 -9.54 -32.42
CA ILE A 237 11.75 -8.48 -32.77
C ILE A 237 11.13 -7.10 -32.57
N GLU A 238 9.91 -6.89 -33.09
CA GLU A 238 9.18 -5.63 -32.96
C GLU A 238 8.95 -5.24 -31.50
N GLU A 239 8.51 -6.19 -30.66
CA GLU A 239 8.31 -5.92 -29.23
C GLU A 239 9.63 -5.60 -28.52
N ARG A 240 10.76 -6.20 -28.93
CA ARG A 240 12.07 -5.88 -28.32
C ARG A 240 12.59 -4.50 -28.65
N GLU A 241 12.38 -4.04 -29.87
CA GLU A 241 12.74 -2.66 -30.21
C GLU A 241 11.83 -1.68 -29.45
N ARG A 242 10.52 -1.97 -29.38
CA ARG A 242 9.58 -1.15 -28.60
C ARG A 242 9.96 -1.05 -27.12
N LEU A 243 10.33 -2.17 -26.50
CA LEU A 243 10.76 -2.21 -25.10
C LEU A 243 12.07 -1.44 -24.89
N LYS A 244 13.04 -1.53 -25.80
CA LYS A 244 14.27 -0.72 -25.71
C LYS A 244 13.97 0.77 -25.78
N ASP A 245 13.12 1.19 -26.70
CA ASP A 245 12.75 2.60 -26.86
C ASP A 245 12.05 3.13 -25.60
N LEU A 246 11.14 2.34 -25.01
CA LEU A 246 10.44 2.71 -23.78
C LEU A 246 11.39 2.97 -22.61
N ALA A 247 12.44 2.15 -22.44
CA ALA A 247 13.41 2.34 -21.36
C ALA A 247 14.20 3.67 -21.48
N THR A 248 14.29 4.27 -22.67
CA THR A 248 15.00 5.53 -22.87
C THR A 248 14.26 6.74 -22.29
N SER A 249 12.93 6.65 -22.15
CA SER A 249 12.12 7.73 -21.59
C SER A 249 12.07 7.73 -20.07
N PHE A 250 12.61 6.71 -19.41
CA PHE A 250 12.52 6.60 -17.96
C PHE A 250 13.29 7.72 -17.24
N HIS A 251 12.68 8.23 -16.17
CA HIS A 251 13.37 9.02 -15.18
C HIS A 251 14.16 8.09 -14.23
N PRO A 252 15.16 8.59 -13.47
CA PRO A 252 15.82 7.77 -12.45
C PRO A 252 14.80 7.20 -11.46
N SER A 253 15.09 6.06 -10.86
CA SER A 253 14.14 5.45 -9.91
C SER A 253 14.01 6.23 -8.60
N TYR A 254 15.00 7.05 -8.25
CA TYR A 254 15.08 7.71 -6.95
C TYR A 254 15.04 9.23 -7.06
N LEU A 255 13.93 9.82 -6.61
CA LEU A 255 13.83 11.24 -6.35
C LEU A 255 14.44 11.54 -4.98
N SER A 256 15.73 11.89 -4.99
CA SER A 256 16.45 12.33 -3.80
C SER A 256 15.96 13.70 -3.34
N PHE A 257 15.30 13.76 -2.19
CA PHE A 257 14.88 15.03 -1.60
C PHE A 257 16.06 15.98 -1.42
N PRO A 258 17.23 15.61 -0.85
CA PRO A 258 18.40 16.50 -0.74
C PRO A 258 18.86 17.20 -2.03
N SER A 259 18.39 16.76 -3.21
CA SER A 259 18.65 17.37 -4.52
C SER A 259 17.53 18.28 -5.01
N CYS A 260 16.51 18.52 -4.18
CA CYS A 260 15.33 19.33 -4.43
C CYS A 260 15.34 20.58 -3.53
N ASN A 261 14.41 21.50 -3.74
CA ASN A 261 14.10 22.56 -2.79
C ASN A 261 12.68 22.41 -2.23
N TRP A 262 12.54 22.79 -0.96
CA TRP A 262 11.27 22.73 -0.24
C TRP A 262 10.95 24.09 0.38
N THR A 263 9.66 24.44 0.34
CA THR A 263 9.13 25.67 0.94
C THR A 263 8.08 25.36 1.99
N VAL A 264 8.12 26.05 3.12
CA VAL A 264 7.09 26.01 4.17
C VAL A 264 6.10 27.16 3.97
N SER A 265 4.82 26.83 3.95
CA SER A 265 3.71 27.81 3.98
C SER A 265 3.58 28.50 5.34
N ASP A 266 2.80 29.58 5.38
CA ASP A 266 2.47 30.25 6.64
C ASP A 266 1.71 29.31 7.59
N VAL A 267 1.92 29.54 8.89
CA VAL A 267 1.28 28.72 9.93
C VAL A 267 -0.16 29.17 10.12
N ALA A 268 -1.09 28.27 9.83
CA ALA A 268 -2.50 28.44 10.10
C ALA A 268 -2.85 27.97 11.52
N GLN A 269 -3.68 28.75 12.20
CA GLN A 269 -4.25 28.38 13.50
C GLN A 269 -5.50 27.51 13.31
N LEU A 270 -5.63 26.46 14.11
CA LEU A 270 -6.82 25.61 14.19
C LEU A 270 -7.64 26.02 15.43
N PRO A 271 -8.72 26.79 15.29
CA PRO A 271 -9.52 27.22 16.44
C PRO A 271 -10.32 26.05 17.02
N GLY A 272 -10.38 25.93 18.35
CA GLY A 272 -11.17 24.92 19.06
C GLY A 272 -12.07 25.57 20.11
N GLY A 273 -13.33 25.83 19.77
CA GLY A 273 -14.28 26.45 20.69
C GLY A 273 -13.78 27.81 21.21
N ALA A 274 -13.47 27.89 22.50
CA ALA A 274 -13.02 29.12 23.17
C ALA A 274 -11.50 29.38 23.10
N GLY A 275 -10.71 28.53 22.44
CA GLY A 275 -9.24 28.64 22.39
C GLY A 275 -8.61 28.06 21.12
N LEU A 276 -7.28 27.91 21.15
CA LEU A 276 -6.49 27.34 20.04
C LEU A 276 -6.36 25.82 20.22
N ALA A 277 -6.92 25.03 19.29
CA ALA A 277 -6.82 23.57 19.31
C ALA A 277 -5.48 23.06 18.76
N GLY A 278 -4.85 23.81 17.85
CA GLY A 278 -3.60 23.40 17.24
C GLY A 278 -3.14 24.34 16.12
N VAL A 279 -2.14 23.89 15.37
CA VAL A 279 -1.59 24.60 14.21
C VAL A 279 -1.38 23.66 13.03
N MET A 280 -1.40 24.23 11.83
CA MET A 280 -1.21 23.54 10.56
C MET A 280 -0.30 24.34 9.65
N PHE A 281 0.56 23.64 8.92
CA PHE A 281 1.34 24.20 7.80
C PHE A 281 1.68 23.10 6.82
N THR A 282 2.23 23.46 5.66
CA THR A 282 2.56 22.52 4.58
C THR A 282 3.97 22.77 4.07
N LEU A 283 4.76 21.70 3.99
CA LEU A 283 6.00 21.66 3.21
C LEU A 283 5.64 21.24 1.79
N THR A 284 6.07 22.02 0.80
CA THR A 284 5.85 21.72 -0.62
C THR A 284 7.20 21.59 -1.32
N LEU A 285 7.37 20.53 -2.11
CA LEU A 285 8.52 20.39 -3.01
C LEU A 285 8.37 21.45 -4.10
N SER A 286 9.25 22.46 -4.11
CA SER A 286 9.15 23.62 -4.99
C SER A 286 10.04 23.55 -6.22
N GLU A 287 11.12 22.78 -6.16
CA GLU A 287 12.06 22.59 -7.27
C GLU A 287 12.63 21.18 -7.21
N ALA A 288 12.68 20.51 -8.36
CA ALA A 288 13.20 19.16 -8.52
C ALA A 288 14.29 19.12 -9.61
N PRO A 289 15.15 18.08 -9.65
CA PRO A 289 16.01 17.85 -10.80
C PRO A 289 15.18 17.72 -12.10
N PRO A 290 15.72 18.10 -13.28
CA PRO A 290 14.92 18.24 -14.52
C PRO A 290 14.12 17.01 -14.98
N LYS A 291 14.52 15.80 -14.61
CA LYS A 291 13.77 14.56 -14.92
C LYS A 291 12.62 14.27 -13.95
N PHE A 292 12.40 15.14 -12.97
CA PHE A 292 11.37 15.05 -11.93
C PHE A 292 10.60 16.36 -11.80
N ASP A 293 10.59 17.21 -12.83
CA ASP A 293 9.83 18.47 -12.83
C ASP A 293 8.33 18.23 -12.56
N PHE A 294 7.78 17.09 -12.98
CA PHE A 294 6.43 16.64 -12.65
C PHE A 294 6.16 16.53 -11.14
N ALA A 295 7.18 16.43 -10.29
CA ALA A 295 7.03 16.35 -8.83
C ALA A 295 6.88 17.72 -8.16
N GLU A 296 7.26 18.80 -8.85
CA GLU A 296 7.19 20.17 -8.31
C GLU A 296 5.74 20.58 -8.03
N GLY A 297 5.47 21.02 -6.82
CA GLY A 297 4.11 21.36 -6.36
C GLY A 297 3.18 20.15 -6.12
N ASN A 298 3.59 18.95 -6.53
CA ASN A 298 2.80 17.73 -6.48
C ASN A 298 3.16 16.83 -5.29
N ILE A 299 4.28 17.08 -4.62
CA ILE A 299 4.69 16.37 -3.40
C ILE A 299 4.65 17.32 -2.20
N LYS A 300 3.85 16.96 -1.20
CA LYS A 300 3.62 17.79 0.00
C LYS A 300 3.68 16.95 1.26
N ILE A 301 4.09 17.60 2.35
CA ILE A 301 3.93 17.08 3.72
C ILE A 301 3.08 18.09 4.49
N VAL A 302 1.84 17.71 4.79
CA VAL A 302 0.90 18.53 5.54
C VAL A 302 1.06 18.22 7.02
N VAL A 303 1.51 19.20 7.79
CA VAL A 303 1.80 19.03 9.21
C VAL A 303 0.65 19.57 10.05
N ARG A 304 0.22 18.78 11.04
CA ARG A 304 -0.74 19.23 12.08
C ARG A 304 -0.21 18.86 13.46
N ILE A 305 -0.30 19.82 14.39
CA ILE A 305 0.08 19.67 15.79
C ILE A 305 -1.09 20.17 16.64
N TYR A 306 -1.47 19.40 17.65
CA TYR A 306 -2.58 19.71 18.54
C TYR A 306 -2.10 20.00 19.96
N ASN A 307 -2.80 20.89 20.66
CA ASN A 307 -2.53 21.22 22.07
C ASN A 307 -3.12 20.22 23.06
N ALA A 308 -4.04 19.37 22.59
CA ALA A 308 -4.69 18.34 23.38
C ALA A 308 -4.93 17.12 22.49
N SER A 309 -5.22 15.97 23.09
CA SER A 309 -5.61 14.80 22.30
C SER A 309 -6.86 15.08 21.48
N VAL A 310 -6.87 14.67 20.22
CA VAL A 310 -7.99 14.84 19.30
C VAL A 310 -8.33 13.53 18.61
N THR A 311 -9.60 13.36 18.26
CA THR A 311 -10.02 12.33 17.31
C THR A 311 -10.15 12.98 15.94
N GLU A 312 -9.24 12.65 15.01
CA GLU A 312 -9.38 13.04 13.61
C GLU A 312 -10.42 12.14 12.93
N THR A 313 -11.27 12.73 12.10
CA THR A 313 -12.34 12.07 11.35
C THR A 313 -12.28 12.50 9.88
N PHE A 314 -12.47 11.56 8.97
CA PHE A 314 -12.48 11.82 7.53
C PHE A 314 -13.44 10.85 6.83
N SER A 315 -13.83 11.14 5.59
CA SER A 315 -14.71 10.25 4.82
C SER A 315 -14.09 9.90 3.49
N VAL A 316 -14.14 8.62 3.10
CA VAL A 316 -13.65 8.11 1.81
C VAL A 316 -14.75 7.25 1.21
N GLY A 317 -15.14 7.51 -0.04
CA GLY A 317 -16.16 6.70 -0.74
C GLY A 317 -17.51 6.62 0.00
N GLY A 318 -17.86 7.64 0.79
CA GLY A 318 -19.09 7.70 1.58
C GLY A 318 -19.04 6.97 2.94
N ALA A 319 -17.90 6.36 3.29
CA ALA A 319 -17.67 5.78 4.62
C ALA A 319 -16.85 6.73 5.49
N SER A 320 -17.19 6.86 6.77
CA SER A 320 -16.46 7.70 7.73
C SER A 320 -15.47 6.88 8.56
N TYR A 321 -14.31 7.47 8.79
CA TYR A 321 -13.16 6.89 9.47
C TYR A 321 -12.65 7.83 10.55
N SER A 322 -12.04 7.28 11.59
CA SER A 322 -11.53 8.07 12.71
C SER A 322 -10.32 7.45 13.38
N TYR A 323 -9.42 8.27 13.91
CA TYR A 323 -8.31 7.82 14.76
C TYR A 323 -7.91 8.89 15.79
N ASP A 324 -7.31 8.44 16.88
CA ASP A 324 -6.86 9.32 17.95
C ASP A 324 -5.40 9.79 17.73
N VAL A 325 -5.20 11.08 17.95
CA VAL A 325 -3.93 11.80 17.91
C VAL A 325 -3.69 12.38 19.30
N GLN A 326 -2.55 12.05 19.90
CA GLN A 326 -2.23 12.50 21.26
C GLN A 326 -1.69 13.94 21.26
N ALA A 327 -1.77 14.62 22.40
CA ALA A 327 -1.20 15.97 22.56
C ALA A 327 0.33 16.01 22.32
N GLY A 328 1.02 14.89 22.57
CA GLY A 328 2.45 14.67 22.26
C GLY A 328 2.74 14.13 20.84
N GLU A 329 1.78 14.19 19.91
CA GLU A 329 1.89 13.63 18.55
C GLU A 329 1.74 14.73 17.48
N MET A 330 2.61 14.68 16.46
CA MET A 330 2.57 15.52 15.26
C MET A 330 2.22 14.65 14.04
N LYS A 331 1.16 15.04 13.33
CA LYS A 331 0.76 14.44 12.04
C LYS A 331 1.57 15.03 10.90
N MET A 332 1.90 14.21 9.91
CA MET A 332 2.72 14.58 8.74
C MET A 332 2.15 13.92 7.47
N ASP A 333 0.99 14.35 6.99
CA ASP A 333 0.37 13.66 5.87
C ASP A 333 1.19 13.86 4.59
N LEU A 334 1.66 12.76 4.03
CA LEU A 334 2.31 12.72 2.73
C LEU A 334 1.25 12.77 1.64
N VAL A 335 1.36 13.77 0.77
CA VAL A 335 0.55 13.90 -0.44
C VAL A 335 1.47 13.73 -1.65
N ILE A 336 1.12 12.81 -2.54
CA ILE A 336 1.77 12.64 -3.85
C ILE A 336 0.68 12.73 -4.91
N GLN A 337 0.78 13.73 -5.79
CA GLN A 337 -0.18 13.96 -6.87
C GLN A 337 0.47 13.60 -8.21
N ASP A 338 -0.28 12.91 -9.06
CA ASP A 338 0.04 12.71 -10.48
C ASP A 338 1.51 12.29 -10.72
N TRP A 339 1.97 11.29 -9.94
CA TRP A 339 3.30 10.72 -10.12
C TRP A 339 3.42 10.15 -11.53
N ASP A 340 4.46 10.58 -12.27
CA ASP A 340 4.80 10.02 -13.56
C ASP A 340 5.51 8.68 -13.34
N TRP A 341 4.96 7.58 -13.83
CA TRP A 341 5.44 6.22 -13.51
C TRP A 341 6.29 5.68 -14.66
N ASN A 342 7.51 5.21 -14.36
CA ASN A 342 8.28 4.40 -15.32
C ASN A 342 7.55 3.07 -15.61
N PHE A 343 7.12 2.38 -14.54
CA PHE A 343 6.40 1.12 -14.62
C PHE A 343 4.89 1.32 -14.47
N GLU A 344 4.21 2.05 -15.34
CA GLU A 344 2.73 2.03 -15.29
C GLU A 344 2.15 0.66 -15.75
N PRO A 345 0.88 0.34 -15.45
CA PRO A 345 0.25 -0.91 -15.90
C PRO A 345 0.34 -1.14 -17.42
N ALA A 346 0.34 -0.08 -18.23
CA ALA A 346 0.56 -0.18 -19.67
C ALA A 346 1.99 -0.66 -20.00
N THR A 347 3.02 -0.09 -19.36
CA THR A 347 4.42 -0.55 -19.43
C THR A 347 4.53 -2.01 -19.01
N VAL A 348 3.93 -2.40 -17.88
CA VAL A 348 3.98 -3.79 -17.41
C VAL A 348 3.28 -4.74 -18.39
N SER A 349 2.13 -4.35 -18.92
CA SER A 349 1.39 -5.17 -19.90
C SER A 349 2.16 -5.37 -21.21
N SER A 350 3.09 -4.47 -21.52
CA SER A 350 3.95 -4.53 -22.70
C SER A 350 4.92 -5.72 -22.67
N PHE A 351 5.28 -6.22 -21.49
CA PHE A 351 6.10 -7.43 -21.39
C PHE A 351 5.39 -8.71 -21.87
N GLY A 352 4.08 -8.65 -22.07
CA GLY A 352 3.28 -9.80 -22.49
C GLY A 352 3.19 -10.89 -21.41
N PRO A 353 2.79 -12.12 -21.78
CA PRO A 353 2.64 -13.21 -20.84
C PRO A 353 4.01 -13.67 -20.32
N MET A 354 4.24 -13.46 -19.03
CA MET A 354 5.43 -13.93 -18.31
C MET A 354 5.05 -14.75 -17.07
N PRO A 355 5.95 -15.63 -16.60
CA PRO A 355 5.76 -16.37 -15.35
C PRO A 355 5.95 -15.51 -14.10
N ILE A 356 6.42 -14.27 -14.25
CA ILE A 356 6.63 -13.33 -13.15
C ILE A 356 5.52 -12.28 -13.12
N THR A 357 5.00 -12.01 -11.93
CA THR A 357 4.11 -10.87 -11.69
C THR A 357 4.97 -9.66 -11.37
N VAL A 358 4.75 -8.56 -12.10
CA VAL A 358 5.42 -7.28 -11.88
C VAL A 358 4.36 -6.29 -11.39
N SER A 359 4.51 -5.82 -10.15
CA SER A 359 3.58 -4.86 -9.55
C SER A 359 4.33 -3.56 -9.26
N PRO A 360 4.01 -2.45 -9.93
CA PRO A 360 4.66 -1.16 -9.70
C PRO A 360 4.34 -0.61 -8.31
N ALA A 361 5.32 0.04 -7.69
CA ALA A 361 5.17 0.61 -6.36
C ALA A 361 6.15 1.78 -6.12
N LEU A 362 5.78 2.64 -5.16
CA LEU A 362 6.64 3.69 -4.61
C LEU A 362 7.06 3.33 -3.19
N ALA A 363 8.27 3.71 -2.80
CA ALA A 363 8.74 3.63 -1.42
C ALA A 363 9.22 5.00 -0.94
N LEU A 364 8.56 5.57 0.07
CA LEU A 364 9.10 6.72 0.79
C LEU A 364 10.21 6.25 1.73
N ARG A 365 11.41 6.78 1.55
CA ARG A 365 12.53 6.53 2.45
C ARG A 365 12.57 7.55 3.58
N VAL A 366 12.51 7.07 4.82
CA VAL A 366 12.68 7.87 6.04
C VAL A 366 13.82 7.27 6.87
N ASP A 367 14.87 8.06 7.12
CA ASP A 367 15.92 7.67 8.06
C ASP A 367 15.51 8.14 9.47
N LEU A 368 15.41 7.21 10.43
CA LEU A 368 15.13 7.48 11.83
C LEU A 368 16.39 7.32 12.69
N SER A 369 16.63 8.29 13.56
CA SER A 369 17.78 8.32 14.46
C SER A 369 17.39 8.84 15.84
N ALA A 370 18.21 8.50 16.85
CA ALA A 370 18.12 9.01 18.20
C ALA A 370 19.53 9.46 18.63
N PHE A 371 19.60 10.53 19.41
CA PHE A 371 20.82 11.15 19.87
C PHE A 371 20.72 11.44 21.36
N ASN A 372 21.75 11.11 22.12
CA ASN A 372 21.86 11.48 23.53
C ASN A 372 22.72 12.73 23.61
N LEU A 373 22.16 13.80 24.14
CA LEU A 373 22.83 15.09 24.23
C LEU A 373 23.37 15.33 25.63
N SER A 374 24.57 15.92 25.68
CA SER A 374 25.16 16.45 26.91
C SER A 374 24.82 17.93 27.13
N ASN A 375 24.40 18.63 26.07
CA ASN A 375 24.07 20.06 26.02
C ASN A 375 22.63 20.27 25.53
N ALA A 376 22.20 21.54 25.41
CA ALA A 376 20.88 21.89 24.93
C ALA A 376 20.61 21.38 23.49
N PRO A 377 19.40 20.85 23.19
CA PRO A 377 19.01 20.37 21.86
C PRO A 377 19.23 21.36 20.71
N GLU A 378 19.13 22.65 20.97
CA GLU A 378 19.25 23.69 19.96
C GLU A 378 20.69 23.83 19.43
N GLU A 379 21.70 23.56 20.26
CA GLU A 379 23.10 23.60 19.84
C GLU A 379 23.43 22.47 18.86
N PHE A 380 22.77 21.32 19.02
CA PHE A 380 22.92 20.14 18.16
C PHE A 380 22.44 20.38 16.72
N LEU A 381 21.44 21.25 16.53
CA LEU A 381 20.78 21.43 15.23
C LEU A 381 21.57 22.28 14.22
N ASN A 382 22.59 22.99 14.67
CA ASN A 382 23.46 23.78 13.80
C ASN A 382 24.37 22.91 12.90
N ASP A 383 24.50 21.61 13.20
CA ASP A 383 25.43 20.70 12.49
C ASP A 383 24.87 19.28 12.25
N VAL A 384 23.55 19.15 12.16
CA VAL A 384 22.83 17.86 12.07
C VAL A 384 23.34 16.91 10.96
N GLU A 385 23.84 17.45 9.85
CA GLU A 385 24.36 16.62 8.74
C GLU A 385 25.74 16.02 9.02
N THR A 386 26.59 16.73 9.75
CA THR A 386 27.93 16.25 10.16
C THR A 386 27.82 15.23 11.29
N ILE A 387 26.75 15.28 12.08
CA ILE A 387 26.58 14.49 13.30
C ILE A 387 25.97 13.09 13.04
N ARG A 388 25.80 12.65 11.77
CA ARG A 388 25.37 11.25 11.47
C ARG A 388 26.20 10.18 12.19
N GLY A 389 27.49 10.45 12.45
CA GLY A 389 28.38 9.57 13.22
C GLY A 389 28.12 9.53 14.74
N ALA A 390 27.30 10.42 15.29
CA ALA A 390 26.98 10.47 16.72
C ALA A 390 25.57 9.95 17.05
N ALA A 391 24.86 9.37 16.08
CA ALA A 391 23.61 8.68 16.39
C ALA A 391 23.86 7.56 17.41
N THR A 392 23.05 7.51 18.47
CA THR A 392 23.23 6.61 19.62
C THR A 392 22.22 5.48 19.62
N MET A 393 21.35 5.39 18.62
CA MET A 393 20.28 4.38 18.55
C MET A 393 20.87 2.97 18.49
N LYS A 394 20.63 2.16 19.52
CA LYS A 394 21.06 0.75 19.55
C LYS A 394 20.00 -0.20 19.00
N GLY A 395 18.72 0.15 19.14
CA GLY A 395 17.62 -0.63 18.62
C GLY A 395 16.31 0.13 18.59
N ALA A 396 15.32 -0.47 17.94
CA ALA A 396 13.95 0.02 17.89
C ALA A 396 12.97 -1.13 18.13
N VAL A 397 11.80 -0.81 18.68
CA VAL A 397 10.74 -1.78 18.97
C VAL A 397 9.55 -1.52 18.05
N VAL A 398 9.04 -2.57 17.41
CA VAL A 398 7.96 -2.48 16.43
C VAL A 398 6.67 -3.08 17.00
N GLY A 399 5.57 -2.35 16.82
CA GLY A 399 4.26 -2.69 17.36
C GLY A 399 4.24 -2.70 18.89
N ALA A 400 3.39 -3.55 19.47
CA ALA A 400 3.31 -3.75 20.92
C ALA A 400 4.46 -4.62 21.48
N GLY A 401 5.70 -4.42 21.00
CA GLY A 401 6.85 -5.23 21.39
C GLY A 401 7.02 -6.54 20.61
N GLN A 402 6.31 -6.70 19.49
CA GLN A 402 6.29 -7.97 18.73
C GLN A 402 7.59 -8.22 17.96
N SER A 403 8.38 -7.17 17.67
CA SER A 403 9.66 -7.31 16.97
C SER A 403 10.66 -6.27 17.45
N LYS A 404 11.94 -6.66 17.48
CA LYS A 404 13.06 -5.78 17.84
C LYS A 404 13.97 -5.63 16.62
N ILE A 405 14.30 -4.40 16.29
CA ILE A 405 15.27 -4.04 15.26
C ILE A 405 16.61 -3.76 15.95
N ASN A 406 17.67 -4.42 15.49
CA ASN A 406 19.03 -4.10 15.91
C ASN A 406 19.59 -2.98 15.02
N ALA A 407 19.41 -1.72 15.42
CA ALA A 407 19.83 -0.57 14.63
C ALA A 407 21.36 -0.48 14.44
N SER A 408 22.14 -1.14 15.30
CA SER A 408 23.61 -1.19 15.20
C SER A 408 24.14 -2.16 14.14
N ALA A 409 23.28 -3.03 13.60
CA ALA A 409 23.62 -3.88 12.45
C ALA A 409 23.70 -3.06 11.15
N TYR A 410 24.29 -3.67 10.13
CA TYR A 410 24.27 -3.18 8.76
C TYR A 410 23.61 -4.24 7.89
N ASP A 411 22.47 -3.88 7.30
CA ASP A 411 21.74 -4.76 6.39
C ASP A 411 22.07 -4.41 4.93
N ASP A 412 22.26 -5.42 4.09
CA ASP A 412 22.53 -5.24 2.65
C ASP A 412 21.25 -5.02 1.83
N ASP A 413 20.10 -5.49 2.32
CA ASP A 413 18.78 -5.30 1.71
C ASP A 413 17.70 -5.11 2.78
N ALA A 414 16.54 -4.60 2.38
CA ALA A 414 15.45 -4.31 3.29
C ALA A 414 14.75 -5.58 3.79
N THR A 415 14.49 -5.62 5.10
CA THR A 415 13.69 -6.65 5.75
C THR A 415 12.26 -6.13 5.94
N THR A 416 11.26 -6.93 5.55
CA THR A 416 9.85 -6.59 5.75
C THR A 416 9.51 -6.51 7.24
N LEU A 417 8.77 -5.48 7.64
CA LEU A 417 8.28 -5.39 9.01
C LEU A 417 7.08 -6.34 9.19
N PRO A 418 7.07 -7.15 10.27
CA PRO A 418 6.04 -8.16 10.50
C PRO A 418 4.79 -7.56 11.13
N PHE A 419 4.29 -6.44 10.59
CA PHE A 419 2.92 -6.04 10.86
C PHE A 419 2.05 -7.17 10.31
N SER A 420 1.40 -7.91 11.20
CA SER A 420 0.75 -9.21 10.95
C SER A 420 0.22 -9.38 9.53
N HIS A 421 0.74 -10.36 8.80
CA HIS A 421 0.28 -10.76 7.47
C HIS A 421 -1.25 -10.67 7.33
N MET A 422 -1.68 -9.76 6.46
CA MET A 422 -2.81 -9.78 5.54
C MET A 422 -3.54 -11.12 5.29
N LYS A 423 -4.16 -11.76 6.29
CA LYS A 423 -5.20 -12.80 6.05
C LYS A 423 -6.61 -12.36 6.41
N ALA A 424 -6.74 -11.17 6.98
CA ALA A 424 -8.02 -10.63 7.44
C ALA A 424 -8.68 -9.69 6.40
N GLN A 425 -7.91 -9.09 5.47
CA GLN A 425 -8.38 -7.99 4.61
C GLN A 425 -9.50 -8.36 3.62
N LYS A 426 -9.57 -9.60 3.10
CA LYS A 426 -10.68 -9.97 2.21
C LYS A 426 -12.06 -10.09 2.91
N ASN A 427 -12.09 -10.27 4.24
CA ASN A 427 -13.35 -10.46 5.00
C ASN A 427 -13.73 -9.27 5.89
N ILE A 428 -12.89 -8.23 6.01
CA ILE A 428 -13.07 -7.13 6.98
C ILE A 428 -13.19 -5.76 6.28
N ALA A 429 -13.37 -5.69 4.95
CA ALA A 429 -13.66 -4.42 4.26
C ALA A 429 -14.85 -3.63 4.90
N GLY A 430 -15.76 -4.31 5.62
CA GLY A 430 -16.86 -3.69 6.37
C GLY A 430 -16.68 -3.45 7.89
N LYS A 431 -15.51 -3.74 8.50
CA LYS A 431 -15.27 -3.58 9.95
C LYS A 431 -13.92 -2.91 10.32
N ILE A 432 -13.09 -2.55 9.34
CA ILE A 432 -11.64 -2.36 9.49
C ILE A 432 -11.20 -1.16 10.36
N PHE A 433 -11.91 -0.04 10.41
CA PHE A 433 -11.36 1.15 11.09
C PHE A 433 -11.56 1.22 12.61
N LYS A 434 -12.19 0.22 13.24
CA LYS A 434 -12.25 0.15 14.70
C LYS A 434 -11.11 -0.65 15.34
N SER A 435 -10.22 -1.30 14.57
CA SER A 435 -9.31 -2.29 15.15
C SER A 435 -8.00 -2.59 14.40
N ILE A 436 -7.55 -1.81 13.42
CA ILE A 436 -6.20 -2.02 12.87
C ILE A 436 -5.18 -1.27 13.74
N PRO A 437 -4.23 -1.96 14.40
CA PRO A 437 -3.16 -1.28 15.13
C PRO A 437 -2.31 -0.49 14.13
N ALA A 438 -2.12 0.81 14.37
CA ALA A 438 -1.15 1.58 13.62
C ALA A 438 0.24 0.91 13.73
N GLY A 439 1.01 0.93 12.64
CA GLY A 439 2.40 0.50 12.68
C GLY A 439 3.19 1.51 13.49
N LYS A 440 3.51 1.19 14.76
CA LYS A 440 4.29 2.05 15.66
C LYS A 440 5.71 1.50 15.78
N ILE A 441 6.71 2.37 15.59
CA ILE A 441 8.13 2.08 15.80
C ILE A 441 8.61 2.99 16.92
N LYS A 442 8.94 2.40 18.06
CA LYS A 442 9.48 3.09 19.23
C LYS A 442 11.01 3.12 19.14
N LEU A 443 11.58 4.30 19.29
CA LEU A 443 13.01 4.59 19.13
C LEU A 443 13.76 4.53 20.47
N SER A 444 13.43 3.54 21.31
CA SER A 444 14.13 3.25 22.56
C SER A 444 14.17 1.74 22.84
N ASP A 445 15.25 1.28 23.47
CA ASP A 445 15.44 -0.09 23.97
C ASP A 445 14.91 -0.27 25.40
N GLU A 446 14.68 0.83 26.12
CA GLU A 446 14.22 0.85 27.52
C GLU A 446 12.72 1.18 27.68
N SER A 447 12.18 0.80 28.84
CA SER A 447 10.80 1.00 29.31
C SER A 447 10.43 2.47 29.61
N THR A 448 11.25 3.43 29.23
CA THR A 448 11.03 4.87 29.40
C THR A 448 10.24 5.47 28.24
N LEU A 449 9.89 6.76 28.38
CA LEU A 449 9.05 7.57 27.50
C LEU A 449 9.73 7.82 26.13
N GLY A 450 9.90 6.77 25.33
CA GLY A 450 10.60 6.83 24.05
C GLY A 450 9.82 7.58 22.97
N GLY A 451 10.53 8.30 22.11
CA GLY A 451 10.01 8.85 20.87
C GLY A 451 9.56 7.75 19.91
N PHE A 452 8.58 8.06 19.06
CA PHE A 452 8.05 7.10 18.10
C PHE A 452 7.88 7.70 16.70
N PHE A 453 7.88 6.81 15.72
CA PHE A 453 7.35 7.03 14.39
C PHE A 453 6.18 6.07 14.18
N LYS A 454 5.03 6.58 13.74
CA LYS A 454 3.79 5.83 13.58
C LYS A 454 3.24 6.06 12.17
N PHE A 455 2.64 5.03 11.59
CA PHE A 455 1.98 5.16 10.30
C PHE A 455 0.76 4.22 10.23
N VAL A 456 -0.14 4.49 9.29
CA VAL A 456 -1.34 3.70 9.07
C VAL A 456 -1.08 2.74 7.91
N PRO A 457 -1.44 1.44 8.01
CA PRO A 457 -1.19 0.48 6.93
C PRO A 457 -2.16 0.62 5.74
N SER A 458 -2.64 1.83 5.49
CA SER A 458 -3.50 2.18 4.38
C SER A 458 -3.31 3.64 3.97
N ALA A 459 -3.42 3.90 2.68
CA ALA A 459 -3.43 5.24 2.10
C ALA A 459 -4.73 5.47 1.32
N ILE A 460 -5.12 6.73 1.22
CA ILE A 460 -6.27 7.15 0.42
C ILE A 460 -5.75 7.52 -0.97
N VAL A 461 -6.41 6.99 -2.01
CA VAL A 461 -6.19 7.39 -3.38
C VAL A 461 -7.44 8.08 -3.89
N SER A 462 -7.27 9.29 -4.45
CA SER A 462 -8.33 10.10 -5.02
C SER A 462 -8.07 10.31 -6.51
N ASN A 463 -9.05 10.00 -7.35
CA ASN A 463 -8.96 10.21 -8.80
C ASN A 463 -10.31 10.64 -9.40
N GLY A 464 -10.36 10.82 -10.72
CA GLY A 464 -11.59 11.22 -11.42
C GLY A 464 -12.79 10.27 -11.26
N SER A 465 -12.58 9.05 -10.78
CA SER A 465 -13.63 8.06 -10.50
C SER A 465 -14.11 8.04 -9.04
N GLY A 466 -13.42 8.78 -8.15
CA GLY A 466 -13.72 8.84 -6.71
C GLY A 466 -12.51 8.50 -5.84
N GLU A 467 -12.77 8.22 -4.58
CA GLU A 467 -11.74 7.91 -3.59
C GLU A 467 -11.83 6.45 -3.13
N TYR A 468 -10.68 5.81 -2.93
CA TYR A 468 -10.57 4.43 -2.46
C TYR A 468 -9.31 4.23 -1.61
N LEU A 469 -9.22 3.10 -0.91
CA LEU A 469 -8.07 2.77 -0.06
C LEU A 469 -7.13 1.80 -0.76
N VAL A 470 -5.84 1.98 -0.52
CA VAL A 470 -4.78 1.05 -0.91
C VAL A 470 -3.99 0.61 0.32
N ASP A 471 -3.46 -0.61 0.28
CA ASP A 471 -2.66 -1.16 1.37
C ASP A 471 -1.26 -0.52 1.40
N VAL A 472 -0.77 -0.18 2.59
CA VAL A 472 0.57 0.39 2.79
C VAL A 472 1.43 -0.61 3.55
N PHE A 473 2.61 -0.88 3.02
CA PHE A 473 3.59 -1.77 3.64
C PHE A 473 4.77 -0.99 4.17
N ALA A 474 5.56 -1.61 5.04
CA ALA A 474 6.83 -1.04 5.45
C ALA A 474 7.91 -2.12 5.53
N SER A 475 9.09 -1.75 5.06
CA SER A 475 10.33 -2.51 5.22
C SER A 475 11.36 -1.63 5.91
N TYR A 476 12.40 -2.23 6.48
CA TYR A 476 13.46 -1.51 7.15
C TYR A 476 14.85 -2.03 6.79
N MET A 477 15.86 -1.18 6.96
CA MET A 477 17.28 -1.56 6.97
C MET A 477 17.97 -0.94 8.17
N SER A 478 18.81 -1.71 8.83
CA SER A 478 19.71 -1.25 9.88
C SER A 478 20.93 -0.59 9.24
N GLY A 479 21.25 0.63 9.68
CA GLY A 479 22.27 1.47 9.05
C GLY A 479 23.48 1.79 9.93
N GLY A 480 23.73 1.03 10.99
CA GLY A 480 24.78 1.34 11.96
C GLY A 480 24.43 2.56 12.81
N ASN A 481 23.54 2.38 13.76
CA ASN A 481 22.98 3.36 14.70
C ASN A 481 21.84 4.25 14.17
N HIS A 482 21.22 3.83 13.07
CA HIS A 482 19.96 4.40 12.60
C HIS A 482 19.14 3.32 11.91
N VAL A 483 17.83 3.54 11.80
CA VAL A 483 16.92 2.66 11.06
C VAL A 483 16.41 3.41 9.85
N ARG A 484 16.61 2.85 8.66
CA ARG A 484 15.99 3.32 7.44
C ARG A 484 14.68 2.59 7.25
N ILE A 485 13.60 3.33 7.09
CA ILE A 485 12.28 2.80 6.80
C ILE A 485 11.93 3.12 5.35
N PHE A 486 11.33 2.14 4.68
CA PHE A 486 10.73 2.26 3.37
C PHE A 486 9.24 2.03 3.53
N ILE A 487 8.44 3.10 3.40
CA ILE A 487 6.98 3.02 3.41
C ILE A 487 6.53 2.82 1.97
N SER A 488 5.99 1.65 1.67
CA SER A 488 5.65 1.19 0.34
C SER A 488 4.18 1.44 0.01
N TYR A 489 3.95 2.05 -1.14
CA TYR A 489 2.65 2.35 -1.72
C TYR A 489 2.53 1.59 -3.05
N PRO A 490 1.45 0.83 -3.29
CA PRO A 490 1.21 0.20 -4.58
C PRO A 490 0.92 1.25 -5.65
N TYR A 491 0.93 0.83 -6.91
CA TYR A 491 0.50 1.67 -8.03
C TYR A 491 -0.82 2.40 -7.72
N PHE A 492 -0.84 3.70 -8.01
CA PHE A 492 -2.02 4.55 -7.92
C PHE A 492 -2.05 5.52 -9.11
N ASN A 493 -3.25 5.97 -9.45
CA ASN A 493 -3.48 7.03 -10.42
C ASN A 493 -4.22 8.17 -9.73
N GLY A 494 -3.76 9.41 -9.92
CA GLY A 494 -4.27 10.60 -9.24
C GLY A 494 -3.47 10.95 -7.98
N THR A 495 -4.15 11.27 -6.88
CA THR A 495 -3.54 11.74 -5.63
C THR A 495 -3.54 10.65 -4.56
N LEU A 496 -2.36 10.32 -4.03
CA LEU A 496 -2.15 9.52 -2.83
C LEU A 496 -2.04 10.43 -1.60
N LEU A 497 -2.74 10.08 -0.52
CA LEU A 497 -2.65 10.67 0.81
C LEU A 497 -2.35 9.57 1.84
N HIS A 498 -1.29 9.74 2.62
CA HIS A 498 -0.93 8.82 3.70
C HIS A 498 -0.52 9.59 4.96
N ASP A 499 -0.89 9.09 6.14
CA ASP A 499 -0.91 9.88 7.38
C ASP A 499 0.11 9.40 8.45
N PRO A 500 1.44 9.45 8.21
CA PRO A 500 2.41 9.16 9.25
C PRO A 500 2.42 10.23 10.36
N SER A 501 3.01 9.89 11.50
CA SER A 501 3.16 10.77 12.65
C SER A 501 4.40 10.45 13.46
N ILE A 502 4.86 11.44 14.22
CA ILE A 502 5.92 11.31 15.22
C ILE A 502 5.42 11.82 16.55
N GLY A 503 6.06 11.42 17.63
CA GLY A 503 5.69 11.94 18.94
C GLY A 503 6.53 11.38 20.07
N VAL A 504 6.11 11.72 21.28
CA VAL A 504 6.71 11.24 22.52
C VAL A 504 5.66 10.53 23.38
N GLY A 505 6.08 9.45 24.03
CA GLY A 505 5.26 8.73 25.01
C GLY A 505 4.21 7.76 24.47
N ASP A 506 3.60 7.07 25.43
CA ASP A 506 2.70 5.92 25.23
C ASP A 506 1.31 6.14 25.86
N ALA A 507 1.00 7.33 26.39
CA ALA A 507 -0.22 7.55 27.16
C ALA A 507 -1.43 7.80 26.26
N GLU A 508 -2.37 6.84 26.19
CA GLU A 508 -3.72 7.08 25.69
C GLU A 508 -4.41 8.14 26.56
N ALA A 509 -4.43 9.39 26.09
CA ALA A 509 -5.18 10.47 26.71
C ALA A 509 -6.56 10.58 26.05
N THR A 510 -7.59 10.88 26.84
CA THR A 510 -8.96 11.07 26.34
C THR A 510 -9.03 12.28 25.42
N SER A 511 -9.58 12.08 24.21
CA SER A 511 -9.73 13.15 23.23
C SER A 511 -10.58 14.29 23.79
N SER A 512 -10.07 15.51 23.66
CA SER A 512 -10.74 16.76 24.04
C SER A 512 -11.49 17.39 22.86
N TYR A 513 -11.11 17.03 21.63
CA TYR A 513 -11.71 17.56 20.41
C TYR A 513 -11.96 16.45 19.37
N ILE A 514 -12.96 16.67 18.52
CA ILE A 514 -13.14 15.98 17.25
C ILE A 514 -12.70 16.95 16.15
N VAL A 515 -11.78 16.50 15.30
CA VAL A 515 -11.33 17.25 14.13
C VAL A 515 -11.86 16.54 12.90
N THR A 516 -12.60 17.23 12.04
CA THR A 516 -13.03 16.69 10.75
C THR A 516 -12.16 17.27 9.65
N LEU A 517 -11.46 16.38 8.97
CA LEU A 517 -10.57 16.71 7.86
C LEU A 517 -11.39 16.80 6.55
N GLY A 518 -11.07 17.80 5.74
CA GLY A 518 -11.56 17.91 4.37
C GLY A 518 -10.82 16.97 3.41
N ALA A 519 -10.99 17.17 2.11
CA ALA A 519 -10.27 16.42 1.09
C ALA A 519 -8.73 16.55 1.23
N ALA A 520 -7.99 15.61 0.66
CA ALA A 520 -6.53 15.56 0.74
C ALA A 520 -5.86 16.90 0.36
N GLY A 521 -4.98 17.40 1.23
CA GLY A 521 -4.28 18.67 1.01
C GLY A 521 -5.16 19.93 1.12
N ALA A 522 -6.39 19.82 1.65
CA ALA A 522 -7.26 20.96 1.81
C ALA A 522 -6.68 22.01 2.76
N ALA A 523 -6.96 23.28 2.46
CA ALA A 523 -6.57 24.40 3.31
C ALA A 523 -7.18 24.28 4.71
N ALA A 524 -6.58 24.94 5.71
CA ALA A 524 -7.07 24.97 7.09
C ALA A 524 -8.56 25.37 7.20
N SER A 525 -9.08 26.15 6.25
CA SER A 525 -10.50 26.53 6.15
C SER A 525 -11.47 25.37 5.91
N ALA A 526 -10.98 24.22 5.43
CA ALA A 526 -11.77 23.01 5.21
C ALA A 526 -11.75 22.05 6.42
N ILE A 527 -11.03 22.39 7.49
CA ILE A 527 -10.98 21.62 8.73
C ILE A 527 -11.98 22.20 9.72
N SER A 528 -12.83 21.36 10.30
CA SER A 528 -13.72 21.76 11.39
C SER A 528 -13.30 21.11 12.70
N VAL A 529 -13.23 21.89 13.78
CA VAL A 529 -12.89 21.40 15.12
C VAL A 529 -14.08 21.58 16.05
N GLN A 530 -14.47 20.50 16.72
CA GLN A 530 -15.55 20.48 17.69
C GLN A 530 -15.04 20.00 19.06
N GLN A 531 -15.27 20.79 20.10
CA GLN A 531 -14.93 20.39 21.47
C GLN A 531 -15.85 19.26 21.95
N ILE A 532 -15.27 18.23 22.56
CA ILE A 532 -16.03 17.14 23.19
C ILE A 532 -16.59 17.67 24.53
N PRO A 533 -17.92 17.65 24.76
CA PRO A 533 -18.48 18.07 26.04
C PRO A 533 -17.93 17.21 27.17
N ALA A 534 -17.46 17.84 28.25
CA ALA A 534 -17.02 17.12 29.44
C ALA A 534 -18.14 16.19 29.94
N GLN A 535 -17.84 14.90 30.14
CA GLN A 535 -18.78 13.97 30.76
C GLN A 535 -19.14 14.51 32.17
N PRO A 536 -20.43 14.59 32.54
CA PRO A 536 -20.82 15.06 33.86
C PRO A 536 -20.18 14.17 34.93
N GLY A 537 -19.48 14.79 35.89
CA GLY A 537 -18.76 14.08 36.94
C GLY A 537 -19.67 13.16 37.75
N TRP A 538 -19.20 11.97 38.08
CA TRP A 538 -19.95 10.92 38.80
C TRP A 538 -20.41 11.35 40.21
N SER A 539 -19.97 12.52 40.72
CA SER A 539 -20.47 13.14 41.94
C SER A 539 -21.91 13.66 41.83
N SER A 540 -22.38 14.04 40.64
CA SER A 540 -23.79 14.43 40.45
C SER A 540 -24.72 13.22 40.47
N VAL A 541 -24.24 12.03 40.11
CA VAL A 541 -25.03 10.78 40.14
C VAL A 541 -25.28 10.30 41.57
N GLN A 542 -24.39 10.58 42.54
CA GLN A 542 -24.60 10.23 43.95
C GLN A 542 -25.76 11.01 44.59
N GLY A 543 -26.01 12.26 44.17
CA GLY A 543 -27.19 13.03 44.59
C GLY A 543 -28.51 12.39 44.10
N TYR A 544 -28.51 11.89 42.86
CA TYR A 544 -29.68 11.21 42.28
C TYR A 544 -29.86 9.79 42.85
N GLY A 545 -28.77 9.08 43.17
CA GLY A 545 -28.82 7.76 43.82
C GLY A 545 -29.39 7.82 45.24
N ALA A 546 -28.98 8.82 46.04
CA ALA A 546 -29.50 9.01 47.40
C ALA A 546 -30.99 9.39 47.39
N ALA A 547 -31.42 10.27 46.49
CA ALA A 547 -32.84 10.63 46.34
C ALA A 547 -33.70 9.45 45.87
N SER A 548 -33.18 8.61 44.96
CA SER A 548 -33.89 7.43 44.44
C SER A 548 -34.09 6.35 45.51
N VAL A 549 -33.08 6.13 46.36
CA VAL A 549 -33.16 5.17 47.49
C VAL A 549 -34.12 5.68 48.58
N LEU A 550 -34.18 7.00 48.82
CA LEU A 550 -35.11 7.59 49.78
C LEU A 550 -36.56 7.49 49.29
N VAL A 551 -36.81 7.71 48.00
CA VAL A 551 -38.15 7.57 47.38
C VAL A 551 -38.61 6.10 47.36
N LEU A 552 -37.71 5.16 47.03
CA LEU A 552 -37.99 3.72 47.09
C LEU A 552 -38.21 3.24 48.54
N GLY A 553 -37.43 3.74 49.49
CA GLY A 553 -37.60 3.44 50.92
C GLY A 553 -38.94 3.92 51.46
N ILE A 554 -39.35 5.16 51.12
CA ILE A 554 -40.67 5.70 51.50
C ILE A 554 -41.80 4.90 50.84
N ALA A 555 -41.68 4.54 49.56
CA ALA A 555 -42.68 3.74 48.86
C ALA A 555 -42.86 2.35 49.51
N VAL A 556 -41.77 1.69 49.91
CA VAL A 556 -41.80 0.39 50.60
C VAL A 556 -42.42 0.52 52.00
N ILE A 557 -42.10 1.57 52.75
CA ILE A 557 -42.69 1.83 54.08
C ILE A 557 -44.20 2.08 53.98
N VAL A 558 -44.64 2.87 53.00
CA VAL A 558 -46.06 3.13 52.74
C VAL A 558 -46.79 1.85 52.34
N ILE A 559 -46.20 1.01 51.49
CA ILE A 559 -46.76 -0.30 51.11
C ILE A 559 -46.88 -1.21 52.35
N ILE A 560 -45.87 -1.26 53.22
CA ILE A 560 -45.90 -2.08 54.45
C ILE A 560 -46.94 -1.57 55.45
N LEU A 561 -47.08 -0.26 55.62
CA LEU A 561 -48.07 0.36 56.52
C LEU A 561 -49.50 0.11 56.05
N VAL A 562 -49.76 0.24 54.74
CA VAL A 562 -51.06 -0.05 54.14
C VAL A 562 -51.41 -1.54 54.24
N ARG A 563 -50.42 -2.43 54.11
CA ARG A 563 -50.62 -3.88 54.24
C ARG A 563 -50.87 -4.34 55.68
N ARG A 564 -50.35 -3.61 56.68
CA ARG A 564 -50.54 -3.92 58.11
C ARG A 564 -51.79 -3.28 58.71
N ASN A 565 -52.31 -2.20 58.14
CA ASN A 565 -53.54 -1.55 58.57
C ASN A 565 -54.45 -1.25 57.37
N PRO A 566 -55.24 -2.21 56.89
CA PRO A 566 -56.13 -2.02 55.74
C PRO A 566 -57.26 -1.00 55.97
N ALA A 567 -57.44 -0.50 57.21
CA ALA A 567 -58.37 0.56 57.56
C ALA A 567 -57.85 2.00 57.29
N LEU A 568 -56.59 2.16 56.84
CA LEU A 568 -56.00 3.45 56.45
C LEU A 568 -56.14 3.75 54.93
N LEU A 569 -56.95 2.98 54.20
CA LEU A 569 -57.24 3.14 52.77
C LEU A 569 -58.61 3.77 52.49
#